data_AF-A0A7X7AJ86-F1
#
_entry.id   AF-A0A7X7AJ86-F1
#
_cell.length_a   1.000
_cell.length_b   1.000
_cell.length_c   1.000
_cell.angle_alpha   90.00
_cell.angle_beta   90.00
_cell.angle_gamma   90.00
#
_symmetry.space_group_name_H-M   'P 1'
#
loop_
_entity.id
_entity.type
_entity.pdbx_description
1 polymer ?
#
loop_
_entity_poly.entity_id
_entity_poly.type
_entity_poly.pdbx_seq_one_letter_code
_entity_poly.pdbx_strand_id
1 'polypeptide(L)' 'MDEIRKGQIAFLYLKNKISEEGVRLTPNMRRQIGNTAKAIGISIEEATEFVEIIVRELVEETFPRPNPVADI' A
#
# COMPACT_ATOMS: atom_id res chain seq x y z
N MET A 1 -12.87 8.32 -19.66
CA MET A 1 -11.97 7.49 -18.84
C MET A 1 -12.84 6.51 -18.07
N ASP A 2 -12.64 5.22 -18.27
CA ASP A 2 -13.40 4.17 -17.60
C ASP A 2 -12.97 3.98 -16.13
N GLU A 3 -13.79 3.24 -15.38
CA GLU A 3 -13.56 2.99 -13.95
C GLU A 3 -12.29 2.19 -13.67
N ILE A 4 -11.91 1.28 -14.59
CA ILE A 4 -10.66 0.52 -14.46
C ILE A 4 -9.48 1.48 -14.52
N ARG A 5 -9.49 2.40 -15.50
CA ARG A 5 -8.42 3.38 -15.67
C ARG A 5 -8.35 4.35 -14.49
N LYS A 6 -9.48 4.78 -13.93
CA LYS A 6 -9.52 5.60 -12.71
C LYS A 6 -8.91 4.86 -11.52
N GLY A 7 -9.24 3.58 -11.33
CA GLY A 7 -8.70 2.74 -10.26
C GLY A 7 -7.17 2.61 -10.35
N GLN A 8 -6.65 2.36 -11.56
CA GLN A 8 -5.20 2.32 -11.80
C GLN A 8 -4.50 3.64 -11.43
N ILE A 9 -5.08 4.78 -11.82
CA ILE A 9 -4.52 6.10 -11.50
C ILE A 9 -4.56 6.35 -10.00
N ALA A 10 -5.67 6.00 -9.33
CA ALA A 10 -5.82 6.15 -7.88
C ALA A 10 -4.76 5.34 -7.11
N PHE A 11 -4.50 4.10 -7.54
CA PHE A 11 -3.47 3.25 -6.95
C PHE A 11 -2.07 3.86 -7.08
N LEU A 12 -1.67 4.25 -8.29
CA LEU A 12 -0.34 4.83 -8.54
C LEU A 12 -0.15 6.15 -7.79
N TYR A 13 -1.18 7.00 -7.77
CA TYR A 13 -1.15 8.26 -7.04
C TYR A 13 -0.98 8.04 -5.53
N LEU A 14 -1.75 7.10 -4.95
CA LEU A 14 -1.66 6.78 -3.54
C LEU A 14 -0.29 6.21 -3.17
N LYS A 15 0.25 5.28 -3.97
CA LYS A 15 1.58 4.70 -3.76
C LYS A 15 2.67 5.78 -3.77
N ASN A 16 2.68 6.65 -4.77
CA ASN A 16 3.63 7.76 -4.86
C ASN A 16 3.53 8.70 -3.64
N LYS A 17 2.30 9.07 -3.27
CA LYS A 17 2.07 9.93 -2.11
C LYS A 17 2.61 9.31 -0.82
N ILE A 18 2.36 8.01 -0.62
CA ILE A 18 2.84 7.30 0.56
C ILE A 18 4.38 7.17 0.54
N SER A 19 4.98 6.95 -0.62
CA SER A 19 6.44 6.92 -0.78
C SER A 19 7.08 8.26 -0.36
N GLU A 20 6.47 9.39 -0.73
CA GLU A 20 6.94 10.73 -0.40
C GLU A 20 6.69 11.14 1.06
N GLU A 21 5.49 10.86 1.59
CA GLU A 21 5.08 11.29 2.94
C GLU A 21 5.45 10.29 4.04
N GLY A 22 5.69 9.03 3.68
CA GLY A 22 5.91 7.91 4.59
C GLY A 22 4.64 7.37 5.25
N VAL A 23 4.72 6.16 5.80
CA VAL A 23 3.64 5.53 6.60
C VAL A 23 3.99 5.54 8.08
N ARG A 24 3.05 5.98 8.93
CA ARG A 24 3.16 5.80 10.38
C ARG A 24 2.60 4.45 10.80
N LEU A 25 3.49 3.50 11.10
CA LEU A 25 3.13 2.21 11.68
C LEU A 25 2.77 2.41 13.16
N THR A 26 1.48 2.48 13.46
CA THR A 26 0.96 2.60 14.84
C THR A 26 0.13 1.37 15.21
N PRO A 27 0.00 1.01 16.50
CA PRO A 27 -0.90 -0.05 16.93
C PRO A 27 -2.36 0.17 16.49
N ASN A 28 -2.74 1.42 16.25
CA ASN A 28 -4.08 1.80 15.80
C ASN A 28 -4.30 1.63 14.28
N MET A 29 -3.26 1.31 13.51
CA MET A 29 -3.35 1.20 12.04
C MET A 29 -4.43 0.21 11.61
N ARG A 30 -4.52 -0.96 12.26
CA ARG A 30 -5.57 -1.95 11.98
C ARG A 30 -6.98 -1.40 12.22
N ARG A 31 -7.17 -0.60 13.28
CA ARG A 31 -8.44 0.05 13.58
C ARG A 31 -8.78 1.13 12.54
N GLN A 32 -7.79 1.87 12.07
CA GLN A 32 -7.97 2.86 11.01
C GLN A 32 -8.40 2.19 9.70
N ILE A 33 -7.72 1.10 9.30
CA ILE A 33 -8.10 0.29 8.13
C ILE A 33 -9.55 -0.18 8.26
N GLY A 34 -9.94 -0.75 9.41
CA GLY A 34 -11.31 -1.19 9.64
C GLY A 34 -12.36 -0.06 9.60
N ASN A 35 -12.02 1.13 10.10
CA ASN A 35 -12.91 2.30 10.01
C ASN A 35 -13.06 2.79 8.57
N THR A 36 -11.96 2.83 7.80
CA THR A 36 -11.97 3.21 6.39
C THR A 36 -12.76 2.21 5.56
N ALA A 37 -12.57 0.91 5.78
CA ALA A 37 -13.31 -0.16 5.10
C ALA A 37 -14.82 0.02 5.25
N LYS A 38 -15.28 0.27 6.50
CA LYS A 38 -16.68 0.58 6.79
C LYS A 38 -17.17 1.84 6.07
N ALA A 39 -16.36 2.88 6.03
CA ALA A 39 -16.74 4.16 5.43
C ALA A 39 -16.90 4.08 3.90
N ILE A 40 -16.10 3.24 3.24
CA ILE A 40 -16.13 3.08 1.77
C ILE A 40 -16.93 1.84 1.31
N GLY A 41 -17.48 1.06 2.25
CA GLY A 41 -18.40 -0.04 1.97
C GLY A 41 -17.72 -1.34 1.53
N ILE A 42 -16.48 -1.58 1.96
CA ILE A 42 -15.74 -2.82 1.67
C ILE A 42 -15.49 -3.64 2.95
N SER A 43 -15.09 -4.90 2.78
CA SER A 43 -14.70 -5.76 3.90
C SER A 43 -13.36 -5.32 4.51
N ILE A 44 -13.12 -5.66 5.78
CA ILE A 44 -11.83 -5.35 6.41
C ILE A 44 -10.71 -6.20 5.80
N GLU A 45 -11.04 -7.41 5.36
CA GLU A 45 -10.14 -8.34 4.67
C GLU A 45 -9.66 -7.72 3.36
N GLU A 46 -10.59 -7.25 2.52
CA GLU A 46 -10.28 -6.57 1.25
C GLU A 46 -9.46 -5.29 1.45
N ALA A 47 -9.82 -4.48 2.45
CA ALA A 47 -9.04 -3.29 2.80
C ALA A 47 -7.61 -3.63 3.27
N THR A 48 -7.46 -4.72 4.02
CA THR A 48 -6.16 -5.18 4.53
C THR A 48 -5.29 -5.70 3.39
N GLU A 49 -5.85 -6.51 2.50
CA GLU A 49 -5.16 -7.02 1.31
C GLU A 49 -4.68 -5.86 0.42
N PHE A 50 -5.54 -4.87 0.18
CA PHE A 50 -5.18 -3.69 -0.60
C PHE A 50 -4.02 -2.90 0.01
N VAL A 51 -4.06 -2.66 1.34
CA VAL A 51 -2.97 -1.96 2.05
C VAL A 51 -1.69 -2.77 2.03
N GLU A 52 -1.77 -4.09 2.20
CA GLU A 52 -0.62 -4.99 2.16
C GLU A 52 0.10 -4.92 0.81
N ILE A 53 -0.64 -4.92 -0.31
CA ILE A 53 -0.07 -4.80 -1.67
C ILE A 53 0.76 -3.51 -1.79
N ILE A 54 0.19 -2.37 -1.39
CA ILE A 54 0.88 -1.07 -1.47
C ILE A 54 2.15 -1.09 -0.61
N VAL A 55 2.05 -1.53 0.65
CA VAL A 55 3.19 -1.55 1.58
C VAL A 55 4.28 -2.50 1.07
N ARG A 56 3.92 -3.67 0.55
CA ARG A 56 4.86 -4.65 0.00
C ARG A 56 5.63 -4.08 -1.18
N GLU A 57 4.94 -3.49 -2.15
CA GLU A 57 5.60 -2.85 -3.30
C GLU A 57 6.57 -1.75 -2.85
N LEU A 58 6.16 -0.89 -1.91
CA LEU A 58 7.02 0.17 -1.39
C LEU A 58 8.25 -0.37 -0.67
N VAL A 59 8.12 -1.45 0.11
CA VAL A 59 9.25 -2.09 0.79
C VAL A 59 10.22 -2.70 -0.22
N GLU A 60 9.71 -3.38 -1.26
CA GLU A 60 10.54 -3.98 -2.31
C GLU A 60 11.29 -2.94 -3.14
N GLU A 61 10.64 -1.81 -3.45
CA GLU A 61 11.25 -0.67 -4.15
C GLU A 61 12.31 0.05 -3.28
N THR A 62 12.05 0.20 -1.98
CA THR A 62 12.93 0.94 -1.05
C THR A 62 14.12 0.10 -0.58
N PHE A 63 13.91 -1.19 -0.34
CA PHE A 63 14.91 -2.13 0.17
C PHE A 63 15.12 -3.27 -0.85
N PRO A 64 15.74 -2.99 -2.00
CA PRO A 64 16.06 -4.04 -2.96
C PRO A 64 16.93 -5.10 -2.27
N ARG A 65 16.53 -6.38 -2.41
CA ARG A 65 17.29 -7.47 -1.80
C ARG A 65 18.72 -7.43 -2.35
N PRO A 66 19.76 -7.53 -1.49
CA PRO A 66 21.13 -7.58 -1.98
C PRO A 66 21.27 -8.74 -2.96
N ASN A 67 21.87 -8.44 -4.12
CA ASN A 67 22.13 -9.44 -5.14
C ASN A 67 23.16 -10.43 -4.57
N PRO A 68 22.86 -11.74 -4.44
CA PRO A 68 23.70 -12.70 -3.70
C PRO A 68 25.06 -13.01 -4.36
N VAL A 69 25.53 -12.20 -5.31
CA VAL A 69 26.74 -12.45 -6.12
C VAL A 69 27.78 -11.32 -6.02
N ALA A 70 27.63 -10.38 -5.07
CA ALA A 70 28.51 -9.22 -4.96
C ALA A 70 29.50 -9.26 -3.78
N ASP A 71 29.77 -10.45 -3.22
CA ASP A 71 30.87 -10.66 -2.26
C ASP A 71 31.77 -11.79 -2.78
N ILE A 72 32.72 -11.45 -3.65
CA ILE A 72 33.92 -12.24 -3.97
C ILE A 72 35.14 -11.40 -3.62
#